data_AF-A0A7W1F9Z1-F1
#
_entry.id   AF-A0A7W1F9Z1-F1
#
_cell.length_a   1.000
_cell.length_b   1.000
_cell.length_c   1.000
_cell.angle_alpha   90.00
_cell.angle_beta   90.00
_cell.angle_gamma   90.00
#
_symmetry.space_group_name_H-M   'P 1'
#
loop_
_entity.id
_entity.type
_entity.pdbx_description
1 polymer ?
#
loop_
_entity_poly.entity_id
_entity_poly.type
_entity_poly.pdbx_seq_one_letter_code
_entity_poly.pdbx_strand_id
1 'polypeptide(L)'
;MTAVTLGTPTFVRFSDAHATPTEKEWADLTGAPGLGRLVYFIESRESGLIKIGISNDPWRRLEQMGDPSQLKILAVESGGAAREWDLHQRFAEANLMESDDRDDYPESRVHGAEWFFPAQPILDYLGPEPQ
;
A
#
# COMPACT_ATOMS: atom_id res chain seq x y z
N MET A 1 5.19 -19.75 -25.05
CA MET A 1 4.83 -18.69 -24.09
C MET A 1 5.38 -19.13 -22.75
N THR A 2 6.54 -18.62 -22.36
CA THR A 2 7.22 -19.04 -21.14
C THR A 2 6.81 -18.08 -20.03
N ALA A 3 5.92 -18.53 -19.14
CA ALA A 3 5.69 -17.85 -17.88
C ALA A 3 6.96 -18.00 -17.04
N VAL A 4 7.73 -16.93 -16.95
CA VAL A 4 8.82 -16.83 -15.96
C VAL A 4 8.13 -16.56 -14.63
N THR A 5 8.14 -17.56 -13.74
CA THR A 5 7.87 -17.32 -12.33
C THR A 5 9.04 -16.50 -11.80
N LEU A 6 8.95 -15.18 -11.93
CA LEU A 6 9.78 -14.28 -11.13
C LEU A 6 9.40 -14.56 -9.67
N GLY A 7 10.41 -14.64 -8.80
CA GLY A 7 10.25 -15.05 -7.40
C GLY A 7 9.15 -14.29 -6.67
N THR A 8 8.77 -14.79 -5.49
CA THR A 8 7.81 -14.14 -4.60
C THR A 8 8.07 -12.62 -4.55
N PRO A 9 7.06 -11.75 -4.81
CA PRO A 9 7.28 -10.31 -4.78
C PRO A 9 7.90 -9.92 -3.44
N THR A 10 8.97 -9.12 -3.49
CA THR A 10 9.62 -8.61 -2.28
C THR A 10 8.64 -7.66 -1.60
N PHE A 11 8.32 -7.92 -0.33
CA PHE A 11 7.38 -7.17 0.49
C PHE A 11 8.09 -6.72 1.77
N VAL A 12 7.95 -5.45 2.13
CA VAL A 12 8.53 -4.88 3.34
C VAL A 12 7.42 -4.17 4.12
N ARG A 13 7.23 -4.54 5.39
CA ARG A 13 6.27 -3.93 6.34
C ARG A 13 7.03 -3.06 7.33
N PHE A 14 6.52 -1.87 7.58
CA PHE A 14 7.10 -0.92 8.53
C PHE A 14 6.28 -0.88 9.82
N SER A 15 6.99 -0.86 10.96
CA SER A 15 6.40 -0.66 12.29
C SER A 15 6.25 0.84 12.61
N ASP A 16 7.18 1.68 12.16
CA ASP A 16 7.17 3.15 12.34
C ASP A 16 6.74 3.87 11.06
N ALA A 17 5.99 4.98 11.22
CA ALA A 17 5.50 5.81 10.14
C ALA A 17 6.58 6.54 9.34
N HIS A 18 7.74 6.75 9.96
CA HIS A 18 8.89 7.37 9.31
C HIS A 18 10.01 6.38 8.99
N ALA A 19 9.78 5.08 9.20
CA ALA A 19 10.75 4.08 8.80
C ALA A 19 10.94 4.12 7.28
N THR A 20 12.19 4.17 6.87
CA THR A 20 12.62 3.97 5.49
C THR A 20 13.23 2.57 5.38
N PRO A 21 13.17 1.93 4.20
CA PRO A 21 13.84 0.66 3.99
C PRO A 21 15.34 0.84 4.17
N THR A 22 15.99 -0.17 4.71
CA THR A 22 17.46 -0.26 4.70
C THR A 22 17.96 -0.35 3.26
N GLU A 23 19.25 -0.07 3.04
CA GLU A 23 19.87 -0.19 1.70
C GLU A 23 19.67 -1.58 1.08
N LYS A 24 19.72 -2.62 1.91
CA LYS A 24 19.47 -4.00 1.48
C LYS A 24 18.01 -4.21 1.06
N GLU A 25 17.05 -3.78 1.87
CA GLU A 25 15.63 -3.88 1.54
C GLU A 25 15.27 -3.08 0.29
N TRP A 26 15.88 -1.90 0.10
CA TRP A 26 15.77 -1.13 -1.12
C TRP A 26 16.27 -1.90 -2.35
N ALA A 27 17.43 -2.55 -2.24
CA ALA A 27 17.96 -3.37 -3.32
C ALA A 27 17.04 -4.56 -3.63
N ASP A 28 16.50 -5.23 -2.60
CA ASP A 28 15.60 -6.37 -2.74
C ASP A 28 14.23 -5.95 -3.35
N LEU A 29 13.73 -4.77 -3.01
CA LEU A 29 12.47 -4.20 -3.54
C LEU A 29 12.58 -3.76 -5.00
N THR A 30 13.75 -3.26 -5.40
CA THR A 30 13.93 -2.66 -6.73
C THR A 30 14.61 -3.59 -7.72
N GLY A 31 15.23 -4.70 -7.28
CA GLY A 31 15.99 -5.66 -8.10
C GLY A 31 17.29 -5.09 -8.71
N ALA A 32 17.38 -3.75 -8.78
CA ALA A 32 18.53 -2.89 -9.05
C ALA A 32 18.10 -1.45 -8.69
N PRO A 33 18.98 -0.60 -8.12
CA PRO A 33 18.61 0.76 -7.72
C PRO A 33 18.03 1.58 -8.88
N GLY A 34 16.76 1.99 -8.75
CA GLY A 34 16.15 3.05 -9.57
C GLY A 34 15.27 2.65 -10.76
N LEU A 35 14.91 1.38 -10.96
CA LEU A 35 14.12 0.97 -12.14
C LEU A 35 12.77 0.27 -11.86
N GLY A 36 12.51 -0.17 -10.63
CA GLY A 36 11.22 -0.76 -10.26
C GLY A 36 10.22 0.30 -9.80
N ARG A 37 9.01 0.31 -10.37
CA ARG A 37 7.86 0.90 -9.68
C ARG A 37 7.60 0.07 -8.42
N LEU A 38 7.25 0.73 -7.34
CA LEU A 38 6.81 0.11 -6.10
C LEU A 38 5.31 0.34 -5.95
N VAL A 39 4.62 -0.67 -5.42
CA VAL A 39 3.30 -0.50 -4.85
C VAL A 39 3.47 -0.15 -3.38
N TYR A 40 2.76 0.86 -2.89
CA TYR A 40 2.77 1.29 -1.50
C TYR A 40 1.40 1.14 -0.86
N PHE A 41 1.42 0.97 0.45
CA PHE A 41 0.26 1.00 1.34
C PHE A 41 0.46 2.14 2.32
N ILE A 42 -0.44 3.14 2.31
CA ILE A 42 -0.39 4.30 3.22
C ILE A 42 -1.67 4.34 4.05
N GLU A 43 -1.55 4.38 5.37
CA GLU A 43 -2.66 4.61 6.27
C GLU A 43 -2.83 6.10 6.58
N SER A 44 -4.07 6.59 6.52
CA SER A 44 -4.46 7.87 7.12
C SER A 44 -4.67 7.69 8.61
N ARG A 45 -3.97 8.46 9.46
CA ARG A 45 -4.19 8.46 10.91
C ARG A 45 -5.50 9.12 11.31
N GLU A 46 -6.02 10.00 10.48
CA GLU A 46 -7.29 10.69 10.72
C GLU A 46 -8.47 9.73 10.55
N SER A 47 -8.46 8.97 9.46
CA SER A 47 -9.61 8.15 9.06
C SER A 47 -9.40 6.65 9.24
N GLY A 48 -8.17 6.18 9.36
CA GLY A 48 -7.79 4.76 9.38
C GLY A 48 -7.85 4.10 8.00
N LEU A 49 -8.17 4.84 6.93
CA LEU A 49 -8.23 4.29 5.58
C LEU A 49 -6.83 4.02 5.04
N ILE A 50 -6.71 2.93 4.29
CA ILE A 50 -5.48 2.50 3.64
C ILE A 50 -5.54 2.82 2.16
N LYS A 51 -4.63 3.68 1.68
CA LYS A 51 -4.39 3.92 0.27
C LYS A 51 -3.47 2.86 -0.31
N ILE A 52 -3.81 2.36 -1.49
CA ILE A 52 -2.92 1.55 -2.34
C ILE A 52 -2.59 2.36 -3.58
N GLY A 53 -1.30 2.51 -3.90
CA GLY A 53 -0.88 3.20 -5.11
C GLY A 53 0.53 2.85 -5.57
N ILE A 54 0.98 3.41 -6.69
CA ILE A 54 2.33 3.19 -7.23
C ILE A 54 3.22 4.44 -7.20
N SER A 55 4.51 4.25 -6.93
CA SER A 55 5.53 5.29 -7.03
C SER A 55 6.91 4.67 -7.26
N ASN A 56 7.83 5.43 -7.86
CA ASN A 56 9.26 5.09 -7.84
C ASN A 56 9.89 5.44 -6.47
N ASP A 57 9.26 6.35 -5.73
CA ASP A 57 9.66 6.81 -4.40
C ASP A 57 8.39 7.06 -3.55
N PRO A 58 7.92 6.05 -2.80
CA PRO A 58 6.75 6.17 -1.95
C PRO A 58 6.87 7.23 -0.85
N TRP A 59 8.07 7.45 -0.31
CA TRP A 59 8.30 8.45 0.75
C TRP A 59 8.17 9.87 0.21
N ARG A 60 8.79 10.15 -0.94
CA ARG A 60 8.57 11.44 -1.62
C ARG A 60 7.11 11.63 -2.02
N ARG A 61 6.38 10.55 -2.35
CA ARG A 61 4.95 10.64 -2.63
C ARG A 61 4.14 10.98 -1.38
N LEU A 62 4.48 10.40 -0.23
CA LEU A 62 3.88 10.73 1.07
C LEU A 62 4.00 12.23 1.36
N GLU A 63 5.18 12.81 1.16
CA GLU A 63 5.44 14.24 1.35
C GLU A 63 4.59 15.15 0.45
N GLN A 64 4.20 14.67 -0.73
CA GLN A 64 3.35 15.43 -1.67
C GLN A 64 1.86 15.31 -1.39
N MET A 65 1.45 14.31 -0.61
CA MET A 65 0.04 13.97 -0.41
C MET A 65 -0.63 14.77 0.71
N GLY A 66 0.14 15.47 1.54
CA GLY A 66 -0.40 16.28 2.62
C GLY A 66 0.59 16.40 3.78
N ASP A 67 0.06 16.61 4.98
CA ASP A 67 0.86 16.58 6.20
C ASP A 67 1.38 15.15 6.46
N PRO A 68 2.70 14.90 6.34
CA PRO A 68 3.26 13.56 6.53
C PRO A 68 3.07 13.03 7.96
N SER A 69 2.77 13.89 8.94
CA SER A 69 2.47 13.46 10.30
C SER A 69 1.13 12.73 10.41
N GLN A 70 0.22 12.93 9.45
CA GLN A 70 -1.10 12.30 9.38
C GLN A 70 -1.12 11.03 8.51
N LEU A 71 -0.01 10.70 7.86
CA LEU A 71 0.08 9.56 6.94
C LEU A 71 1.19 8.61 7.39
N LYS A 72 0.91 7.31 7.40
CA LYS A 72 1.85 6.25 7.77
C LYS A 72 2.07 5.33 6.57
N ILE A 73 3.29 5.19 6.06
CA ILE A 73 3.59 4.10 5.12
C ILE A 73 3.54 2.80 5.92
N LEU A 74 2.61 1.92 5.56
CA LEU A 74 2.46 0.61 6.17
C LEU A 74 3.41 -0.39 5.54
N ALA A 75 3.42 -0.45 4.21
CA ALA A 75 4.23 -1.42 3.48
C ALA A 75 4.58 -0.91 2.08
N VAL A 76 5.62 -1.50 1.51
CA VAL A 76 5.94 -1.39 0.09
C VAL A 76 6.23 -2.77 -0.48
N GLU A 77 5.89 -2.95 -1.75
CA GLU A 77 6.27 -4.14 -2.50
C GLU A 77 6.74 -3.81 -3.90
N SER A 78 7.59 -4.69 -4.44
CA SER A 78 7.99 -4.63 -5.83
C SER A 78 6.76 -4.82 -6.73
N GLY A 79 6.43 -3.86 -7.59
CA GLY A 79 5.25 -3.99 -8.44
C GLY A 79 4.91 -2.74 -9.26
N GLY A 80 4.32 -2.97 -10.44
CA GLY A 80 3.84 -1.90 -11.30
C GLY A 80 2.32 -1.75 -11.26
N ALA A 81 1.79 -0.97 -12.21
CA ALA A 81 0.35 -0.74 -12.36
C ALA A 81 -0.49 -2.03 -12.44
N ALA A 82 0.06 -3.11 -13.03
CA ALA A 82 -0.63 -4.40 -13.07
C ALA A 82 -0.84 -5.01 -11.68
N ARG A 83 0.14 -4.82 -10.78
CA ARG A 83 0.07 -5.34 -9.41
C ARG A 83 -0.84 -4.48 -8.53
N GLU A 84 -0.75 -3.16 -8.66
CA GLU A 84 -1.70 -2.24 -8.03
C GLU A 84 -3.14 -2.56 -8.43
N TRP A 85 -3.39 -2.74 -9.72
CA TRP A 85 -4.72 -3.11 -10.23
C TRP A 85 -5.22 -4.43 -9.64
N ASP A 86 -4.38 -5.46 -9.61
CA ASP A 86 -4.70 -6.76 -8.99
C ASP A 86 -5.08 -6.60 -7.51
N LEU A 87 -4.34 -5.79 -6.75
CA LEU A 87 -4.65 -5.52 -5.34
C LEU A 87 -5.93 -4.71 -5.18
N HIS A 88 -6.17 -3.70 -6.02
CA HIS A 88 -7.42 -2.94 -6.00
C HIS A 88 -8.62 -3.86 -6.28
N GLN A 89 -8.54 -4.73 -7.28
CA GLN A 89 -9.60 -5.71 -7.56
C GLN A 89 -9.80 -6.69 -6.42
N ARG A 90 -8.71 -7.20 -5.84
CA ARG A 90 -8.75 -8.14 -4.72
C ARG A 90 -9.46 -7.57 -3.49
N PHE A 91 -9.29 -6.29 -3.22
CA PHE A 91 -9.85 -5.66 -2.02
C PHE A 91 -11.12 -4.84 -2.26
N ALA A 92 -11.53 -4.64 -3.52
CA ALA A 92 -12.72 -3.88 -3.87
C ALA A 92 -14.00 -4.42 -3.22
N GLU A 93 -14.18 -5.76 -3.21
CA GLU A 93 -15.39 -6.38 -2.65
C GLU A 93 -15.53 -6.12 -1.15
N ALA A 94 -14.45 -6.31 -0.39
CA ALA A 94 -14.43 -6.02 1.05
C ALA A 94 -14.66 -4.54 1.34
N ASN A 95 -14.16 -3.65 0.47
CA ASN A 95 -14.34 -2.22 0.60
C ASN A 95 -15.79 -1.80 0.41
N LEU A 96 -16.51 -2.42 -0.54
CA LEU A 96 -17.94 -2.17 -0.76
C LEU A 96 -18.77 -2.61 0.44
N MET A 97 -18.50 -3.81 0.99
CA MET A 97 -19.22 -4.33 2.15
C MET A 97 -19.09 -3.43 3.38
N GLU A 98 -17.87 -3.01 3.74
CA GLU A 98 -17.65 -2.10 4.87
C GLU A 98 -18.27 -0.71 4.65
N SER A 99 -18.35 -0.26 3.39
CA SER A 99 -18.94 1.04 3.05
C SER A 99 -20.46 1.09 3.24
N ASP A 100 -21.15 -0.04 3.05
CA ASP A 100 -22.61 -0.12 3.21
C ASP A 100 -23.01 -0.22 4.69
N ASP A 101 -22.15 -0.78 5.54
CA ASP A 101 -22.40 -0.92 6.98
C ASP A 101 -22.03 0.34 7.80
N ARG A 102 -21.32 1.31 7.21
CA ARG A 102 -20.88 2.55 7.88
C ARG A 102 -21.41 3.80 7.17
N ASP A 103 -22.54 4.32 7.65
CA ASP A 103 -23.09 5.62 7.24
C ASP A 103 -22.16 6.82 7.55
N ASP A 104 -21.16 6.65 8.42
CA ASP A 104 -20.37 7.73 9.04
C ASP A 104 -19.05 8.06 8.32
N TYR A 105 -18.71 7.38 7.21
CA TYR A 105 -17.44 7.59 6.47
C TYR A 105 -17.65 8.19 5.07
N PRO A 106 -17.92 9.50 4.95
CA PRO A 106 -18.08 10.18 3.67
C PRO A 106 -16.79 10.17 2.82
N GLU A 107 -15.63 10.02 3.44
CA GLU A 107 -14.31 10.08 2.78
C GLU A 107 -14.04 8.92 1.82
N SER A 108 -14.59 7.72 2.09
CA SER A 108 -14.45 6.54 1.22
C SER A 108 -15.03 6.78 -0.19
N ARG A 109 -16.09 7.58 -0.29
CA ARG A 109 -16.73 7.97 -1.56
C ARG A 109 -16.02 9.16 -2.23
N VAL A 110 -15.29 9.97 -1.47
CA VAL A 110 -14.61 11.19 -1.94
C VAL A 110 -13.21 10.90 -2.50
N HIS A 111 -12.51 9.89 -1.98
CA HIS A 111 -11.13 9.61 -2.38
C HIS A 111 -10.95 8.57 -3.49
N GLY A 112 -12.06 8.05 -4.05
CA GLY A 112 -12.05 7.12 -5.19
C GLY A 112 -11.62 5.69 -4.82
N ALA A 113 -11.55 4.81 -5.84
CA ALA A 113 -11.27 3.38 -5.69
C ALA A 113 -9.84 3.02 -5.21
N GLU A 114 -9.09 3.99 -4.71
CA GLU A 114 -7.70 3.85 -4.29
C GLU A 114 -7.54 3.81 -2.76
N TRP A 115 -8.60 4.14 -2.01
CA TRP A 115 -8.63 4.10 -0.53
C TRP A 115 -9.58 3.02 -0.05
N PHE A 116 -9.09 2.24 0.91
CA PHE A 116 -9.71 1.03 1.37
C PHE A 116 -9.91 1.05 2.88
N PHE A 117 -11.01 0.51 3.37
CA PHE A 117 -11.16 0.24 4.80
C PHE A 117 -10.09 -0.77 5.27
N PRO A 118 -9.61 -0.67 6.52
CA PRO A 118 -8.68 -1.63 7.10
C PRO A 118 -9.40 -2.95 7.45
N ALA A 119 -10.04 -3.56 6.45
CA ALA A 119 -10.77 -4.81 6.56
C ALA A 119 -9.81 -6.01 6.63
N GLN A 120 -10.31 -7.12 7.18
CA GLN A 120 -9.52 -8.34 7.40
C GLN A 120 -8.70 -8.78 6.18
N PRO A 121 -9.21 -8.75 4.92
CA PRO A 121 -8.42 -9.16 3.77
C PRO A 121 -7.15 -8.33 3.51
N ILE A 122 -7.19 -7.02 3.79
CA ILE A 122 -6.02 -6.14 3.67
C ILE A 122 -5.07 -6.37 4.84
N LEU A 123 -5.61 -6.51 6.06
CA LEU A 123 -4.79 -6.76 7.25
C LEU A 123 -4.07 -8.11 7.16
N ASP A 124 -4.75 -9.15 6.70
CA ASP A 124 -4.16 -10.47 6.43
C ASP A 124 -3.06 -10.40 5.36
N TYR A 125 -3.27 -9.57 4.33
CA TYR A 125 -2.27 -9.35 3.30
C TYR A 125 -1.02 -8.66 3.83
N LEU A 126 -1.20 -7.63 4.65
CA LEU A 126 -0.11 -6.88 5.27
C LEU A 126 0.64 -7.70 6.33
N GLY A 127 -0.02 -8.72 6.89
CA GLY A 127 0.50 -9.52 7.98
C GLY A 127 0.59 -8.75 9.30
N PRO A 128 1.12 -9.38 10.38
CA PRO A 128 1.30 -8.72 11.65
C PRO A 128 2.31 -7.57 11.56
N GLU A 129 2.13 -6.53 12.39
CA GLU A 129 3.17 -5.49 12.52
C GLU A 129 4.47 -6.12 13.07
N PRO A 130 5.64 -5.70 12.53
CA PRO A 130 6.93 -6.16 13.06
C PRO A 130 7.10 -5.68 14.52
N GLN A 131 7.61 -6.55 15.39
CA GLN A 131 7.92 -6.26 16.80
C GLN A 131 9.24 -5.50 16.96
#